data_AF-A0A8R1HR81-F1
#
_entry.id   AF-A0A8R1HR81-F1
#
_cell.length_a   1.000
_cell.length_b   1.000
_cell.length_c   1.000
_cell.angle_alpha   90.00
_cell.angle_beta   90.00
_cell.angle_gamma   90.00
#
_symmetry.space_group_name_H-M   'P 1'
#
loop_
_entity.id
_entity.type
_entity.pdbx_description
1 polymer ?
#
loop_
_entity_poly.entity_id
_entity_poly.type
_entity_poly.pdbx_seq_one_letter_code
_entity_poly.pdbx_strand_id
1 'polypeptide(L)'
;MNFPHIVLLLSVLYSGCWALDCTQIPDWQIFDGDQFWYPYNTTKAVTIPPNFQCTYTIKAPITSSQILFANVGVTNLLRGPNDRLIITDSLGVKTVLGSLSSSWLEFEVFPGRPMTVQVITKSVNTNSQFLIHVQYNKVTVGPTQMLKTGGIMNFVDMSTIGGFRNNVPNSVSIQANEQMSVSMALAQTRWPVLYLSNCYIIDGDFLNQTQVRRLEDFANAVPFVSKTNKITFVSFQKDIYNDTAAVINPLSEVQQFSGITAEASTGGEKNNVVLAPLDSKIALEIVAVQEKKIIMDTLVFFAPIQPNCTAKIVTGPPNNYSQLLLDLTISENLMPYTFNLKYFSVIAENCEFAFTVTSPAPQK
;
A
#
# COMPACT_ATOMS: atom_id res chain seq x y z
N MET A 1 24.20 79.16 -27.73
CA MET A 1 23.21 78.75 -28.74
C MET A 1 23.23 77.24 -28.81
N ASN A 2 22.15 76.63 -28.34
CA ASN A 2 21.88 75.20 -28.34
C ASN A 2 21.41 74.78 -29.73
N PHE A 3 21.90 73.65 -30.25
CA PHE A 3 21.09 72.66 -30.98
C PHE A 3 21.77 71.28 -30.85
N PRO A 4 21.00 70.17 -30.70
CA PRO A 4 21.46 68.98 -30.02
C PRO A 4 21.86 67.84 -30.96
N HIS A 5 22.80 67.01 -30.50
CA HIS A 5 23.00 65.66 -31.00
C HIS A 5 21.93 64.74 -30.40
N ILE A 6 21.02 64.24 -31.22
CA ILE A 6 20.14 63.13 -30.87
C ILE A 6 20.92 61.84 -31.13
N VAL A 7 21.38 61.22 -30.05
CA VAL A 7 21.95 59.86 -30.05
C VAL A 7 20.78 58.88 -30.03
N LEU A 8 20.66 58.07 -31.07
CA LEU A 8 19.68 57.00 -31.18
C LEU A 8 20.16 55.80 -30.32
N LEU A 9 19.58 55.63 -29.14
CA LEU A 9 19.79 54.45 -28.30
C LEU A 9 18.89 53.32 -28.81
N LEU A 10 19.47 52.35 -29.53
CA LEU A 10 18.84 51.05 -29.74
C LEU A 10 18.92 50.25 -28.44
N SER A 11 17.81 50.22 -27.69
CA SER A 11 17.60 49.24 -26.62
C SER A 11 17.26 47.89 -27.25
N VAL A 12 18.23 46.99 -27.30
CA VAL A 12 17.99 45.56 -27.53
C VAL A 12 17.23 45.04 -26.31
N LEU A 13 15.91 44.91 -26.44
CA LEU A 13 15.10 44.13 -25.51
C LEU A 13 15.56 42.67 -25.65
N TYR A 14 16.41 42.23 -24.72
CA TYR A 14 16.58 40.81 -24.43
C TYR A 14 15.24 40.29 -23.91
N SER A 15 14.36 39.86 -24.81
CA SER A 15 13.32 38.89 -24.50
C SER A 15 14.05 37.62 -24.09
N GLY A 16 14.29 37.47 -22.78
CA GLY A 16 14.71 36.21 -22.21
C GLY A 16 13.70 35.15 -22.61
N CYS A 17 14.03 34.36 -23.63
CA CYS A 17 13.38 33.09 -23.86
C CYS A 17 13.77 32.25 -22.65
N TRP A 18 12.91 32.25 -21.63
CA TRP A 18 12.98 31.25 -20.57
C TRP A 18 12.64 29.93 -21.25
N ALA A 19 13.65 29.33 -21.88
CA ALA A 19 13.56 27.95 -22.31
C ALA A 19 13.17 27.15 -21.07
N LEU A 20 12.14 26.34 -21.23
CA LEU A 20 11.63 25.50 -20.17
C LEU A 20 12.78 24.56 -19.75
N ASP A 21 13.41 24.84 -18.61
CA ASP A 21 14.64 24.15 -18.20
C ASP A 21 14.30 22.78 -17.60
N CYS A 22 15.14 21.79 -17.91
CA CYS A 22 15.09 20.43 -17.38
C CYS A 22 15.91 20.32 -16.09
N THR A 23 15.96 21.39 -15.30
CA THR A 23 16.66 21.45 -14.01
C THR A 23 16.09 20.40 -13.07
N GLN A 24 16.97 19.70 -12.35
CA GLN A 24 16.58 18.74 -11.31
C GLN A 24 16.67 19.42 -9.93
N ILE A 25 15.86 18.97 -8.97
CA ILE A 25 16.05 19.32 -7.56
C ILE A 25 17.39 18.70 -7.10
N PRO A 26 18.39 19.49 -6.69
CA PRO A 26 19.64 18.97 -6.15
C PRO A 26 19.43 18.24 -4.82
N ASP A 27 20.14 17.13 -4.60
CA ASP A 27 19.98 16.30 -3.40
C ASP A 27 20.20 17.09 -2.09
N TRP A 28 21.10 18.08 -2.10
CA TRP A 28 21.40 18.93 -0.94
C TRP A 28 20.31 19.95 -0.61
N GLN A 29 19.29 20.11 -1.46
CA GLN A 29 18.13 20.96 -1.23
C GLN A 29 16.93 20.20 -0.67
N ILE A 30 17.02 18.89 -0.46
CA ILE A 30 15.85 18.07 -0.11
C ILE A 30 15.77 17.85 1.41
N PHE A 31 14.88 18.60 2.07
CA PHE A 31 14.60 18.46 3.51
C PHE A 31 13.11 18.22 3.81
N ASP A 32 12.82 17.88 5.06
CA ASP A 32 11.46 17.73 5.55
C ASP A 32 10.68 19.05 5.46
N GLY A 33 9.47 19.00 4.90
CA GLY A 33 8.60 20.16 4.70
C GLY A 33 8.88 20.96 3.42
N ASP A 34 9.97 20.69 2.71
CA ASP A 34 10.30 21.42 1.49
C ASP A 34 9.30 21.15 0.36
N GLN A 35 9.11 22.19 -0.47
CA GLN A 35 8.24 22.15 -1.63
C GLN A 35 8.97 22.68 -2.87
N PHE A 36 8.79 21.97 -3.98
CA PHE A 36 9.38 22.31 -5.26
C PHE A 36 8.34 22.21 -6.37
N TRP A 37 8.58 22.94 -7.45
CA TRP A 37 7.76 22.89 -8.63
C TRP A 37 8.60 22.68 -9.87
N TYR A 38 8.08 21.90 -10.83
CA TYR A 38 8.58 21.86 -12.20
C TYR A 38 7.55 22.43 -13.18
N PRO A 39 7.98 23.25 -14.16
CA PRO A 39 9.34 23.78 -14.35
C PRO A 39 9.86 24.59 -13.13
N TYR A 40 11.18 24.64 -12.92
CA TYR A 40 11.76 25.09 -11.65
C TYR A 40 11.18 26.45 -11.17
N ASN A 41 10.72 26.50 -9.92
CA ASN A 41 10.18 27.70 -9.24
C ASN A 41 8.94 28.36 -9.88
N THR A 42 8.14 27.63 -10.68
CA THR A 42 6.81 28.13 -11.11
C THR A 42 5.68 27.52 -10.29
N THR A 43 4.79 28.34 -9.75
CA THR A 43 3.56 27.85 -9.07
C THR A 43 2.37 27.69 -10.04
N LYS A 44 2.58 27.99 -11.32
CA LYS A 44 1.54 27.94 -12.37
C LYS A 44 1.99 27.03 -13.50
N ALA A 45 1.03 26.37 -14.15
CA ALA A 45 1.31 25.59 -15.35
C ALA A 45 1.95 26.45 -16.43
N VAL A 46 2.99 25.92 -17.07
CA VAL A 46 3.78 26.62 -18.09
C VAL A 46 3.59 25.96 -19.44
N THR A 47 3.52 26.77 -20.50
CA THR A 47 3.44 26.30 -21.88
C THR A 47 4.72 25.57 -22.29
N ILE A 48 4.54 24.37 -22.85
CA ILE A 48 5.62 23.52 -23.31
C ILE A 48 5.96 23.89 -24.77
N PRO A 49 7.24 24.16 -25.10
CA PRO A 49 7.62 24.41 -26.48
C PRO A 49 7.43 23.15 -27.36
N PRO A 50 7.32 23.29 -28.69
CA PRO A 50 7.32 22.14 -29.60
C PRO A 50 8.67 21.43 -29.59
N ASN A 51 8.68 20.12 -29.90
CA ASN A 51 9.86 19.25 -29.87
C ASN A 51 10.58 19.21 -28.52
N PHE A 52 9.85 19.36 -27.42
CA PHE A 52 10.39 19.30 -26.08
C PHE A 52 10.43 17.87 -25.58
N GLN A 53 11.53 17.50 -24.92
CA GLN A 53 11.66 16.23 -24.22
C GLN A 53 12.52 16.44 -22.98
N CYS A 54 11.94 16.25 -21.80
CA CYS A 54 12.64 16.33 -20.53
C CYS A 54 12.16 15.21 -19.60
N THR A 55 13.06 14.69 -18.77
CA THR A 55 12.72 13.75 -17.69
C THR A 55 13.09 14.38 -16.36
N TYR A 56 12.08 14.63 -15.53
CA TYR A 56 12.27 15.07 -14.15
C TYR A 56 12.38 13.83 -13.26
N THR A 57 13.47 13.73 -12.50
CA THR A 57 13.70 12.67 -11.52
C THR A 57 13.44 13.23 -10.14
N ILE A 58 12.53 12.61 -9.41
CA ILE A 58 12.14 13.04 -8.05
C ILE A 58 12.64 11.95 -7.10
N LYS A 59 13.54 12.33 -6.20
CA LYS A 59 14.20 11.41 -5.27
C LYS A 59 13.67 11.64 -3.86
N ALA A 60 13.53 10.57 -3.08
CA ALA A 60 13.24 10.66 -1.65
C ALA A 60 14.42 10.08 -0.86
N PRO A 61 15.34 10.90 -0.34
CA PRO A 61 16.58 10.44 0.28
C PRO A 61 16.37 9.60 1.54
N ILE A 62 17.30 8.66 1.75
CA ILE A 62 17.47 7.90 2.98
C ILE A 62 18.88 8.16 3.50
N THR A 63 18.97 8.63 4.74
CA THR A 63 20.21 8.85 5.47
C THR A 63 20.07 8.31 6.89
N SER A 64 21.17 8.23 7.63
CA SER A 64 21.13 7.79 9.03
C SER A 64 20.31 8.70 9.94
N SER A 65 20.11 9.98 9.58
CA SER A 65 19.36 10.97 10.37
C SER A 65 17.97 11.28 9.82
N GLN A 66 17.67 10.88 8.58
CA GLN A 66 16.48 11.32 7.87
C GLN A 66 16.05 10.32 6.81
N ILE A 67 14.79 9.90 6.88
CA ILE A 67 14.10 9.09 5.88
C ILE A 67 12.96 9.94 5.36
N LEU A 68 12.97 10.26 4.07
CA LEU A 68 11.94 11.07 3.44
C LEU A 68 11.07 10.25 2.50
N PHE A 69 9.83 10.69 2.34
CA PHE A 69 8.97 10.37 1.21
C PHE A 69 8.49 11.68 0.56
N ALA A 70 7.93 11.62 -0.64
CA ALA A 70 7.38 12.81 -1.30
C ALA A 70 5.98 12.56 -1.85
N ASN A 71 5.10 13.55 -1.73
CA ASN A 71 3.86 13.62 -2.50
C ASN A 71 4.12 14.41 -3.78
N VAL A 72 3.68 13.89 -4.92
CA VAL A 72 3.90 14.50 -6.23
C VAL A 72 2.55 14.71 -6.93
N GLY A 73 2.13 15.97 -7.02
CA GLY A 73 0.98 16.37 -7.83
C GLY A 73 1.42 16.65 -9.27
N VAL A 74 0.78 16.01 -10.26
CA VAL A 74 1.01 16.27 -11.68
C VAL A 74 -0.24 16.88 -12.29
N THR A 75 -0.15 18.14 -12.70
CA THR A 75 -1.19 18.83 -13.47
C THR A 75 -0.96 18.63 -14.96
N ASN A 76 -1.91 17.99 -15.62
CA ASN A 76 -1.92 17.68 -17.04
C ASN A 76 -2.85 18.64 -17.79
N LEU A 77 -2.28 19.55 -18.57
CA LEU A 77 -3.01 20.46 -19.47
C LEU A 77 -2.51 20.29 -20.91
N LEU A 78 -2.20 19.06 -21.30
CA LEU A 78 -1.80 18.72 -22.65
C LEU A 78 -2.97 18.90 -23.61
N ARG A 79 -2.70 19.45 -24.80
CA ARG A 79 -3.69 19.68 -25.86
C ARG A 79 -3.32 18.95 -27.14
N GLY A 80 -2.03 18.74 -27.39
CA GLY A 80 -1.58 18.10 -28.61
C GLY A 80 -1.88 16.59 -28.64
N PRO A 81 -2.29 16.05 -29.80
CA PRO A 81 -2.64 14.64 -29.93
C PRO A 81 -1.45 13.69 -29.72
N ASN A 82 -0.22 14.20 -29.83
CA ASN A 82 1.03 13.44 -29.64
C ASN A 82 1.84 13.88 -28.42
N ASP A 83 1.34 14.84 -27.65
CA ASP A 83 2.01 15.30 -26.43
C ASP A 83 1.69 14.33 -25.30
N ARG A 84 2.67 13.99 -24.47
CA ARG A 84 2.53 12.98 -23.42
C ARG A 84 3.29 13.38 -22.16
N LEU A 85 2.72 13.01 -21.01
CA LEU A 85 3.46 12.82 -19.76
C LEU A 85 3.59 11.33 -19.53
N ILE A 86 4.81 10.83 -19.31
CA ILE A 86 5.06 9.43 -18.94
C ILE A 86 5.61 9.44 -17.53
N ILE A 87 4.79 8.96 -16.60
CA ILE A 87 5.15 8.81 -15.20
C ILE A 87 5.64 7.39 -15.01
N THR A 88 6.83 7.21 -14.42
CA THR A 88 7.28 5.92 -13.89
C THR A 88 7.42 6.07 -12.39
N ASP A 89 6.59 5.37 -11.63
CA ASP A 89 6.59 5.46 -10.17
C ASP A 89 7.80 4.78 -9.51
N SER A 90 7.87 4.88 -8.19
CA SER A 90 8.96 4.35 -7.36
C SER A 90 9.14 2.83 -7.44
N LEU A 91 8.13 2.10 -7.95
CA LEU A 91 8.17 0.66 -8.15
C LEU A 91 8.32 0.26 -9.62
N GLY A 92 8.39 1.24 -10.53
CA GLY A 92 8.59 1.05 -11.96
C GLY A 92 7.30 0.94 -12.78
N VAL A 93 6.12 1.15 -12.18
CA VAL A 93 4.85 1.12 -12.91
C VAL A 93 4.72 2.40 -13.74
N LYS A 94 4.28 2.24 -14.99
CA LYS A 94 4.17 3.34 -15.96
C LYS A 94 2.73 3.81 -16.14
N THR A 95 2.53 5.12 -16.02
CA THR A 95 1.27 5.81 -16.33
C THR A 95 1.52 6.81 -17.45
N VAL A 96 0.76 6.71 -18.54
CA VAL A 96 0.88 7.61 -19.70
C VAL A 96 -0.33 8.53 -19.74
N LEU A 97 -0.09 9.84 -19.70
CA LEU A 97 -1.11 10.88 -19.81
C LEU A 97 -1.03 11.55 -21.16
N GLY A 98 -2.18 11.69 -21.82
CA GLY A 98 -2.38 12.53 -22.99
C GLY A 98 -3.42 13.61 -22.72
N SER A 99 -3.89 14.26 -23.78
CA SER A 99 -4.87 15.36 -23.69
C SER A 99 -6.25 14.96 -23.16
N LEU A 100 -6.62 13.68 -23.25
CA LEU A 100 -7.89 13.14 -22.76
C LEU A 100 -7.77 12.47 -21.38
N SER A 101 -6.56 12.38 -20.83
CA SER A 101 -6.33 11.82 -19.50
C SER A 101 -6.78 12.79 -18.41
N SER A 102 -6.83 12.32 -17.15
CA SER A 102 -7.12 13.18 -16.00
C SER A 102 -6.25 14.44 -16.01
N SER A 103 -6.85 15.59 -15.67
CA SER A 103 -6.15 16.88 -15.59
C SER A 103 -5.24 16.99 -14.36
N TRP A 104 -5.42 16.09 -13.39
CA TRP A 104 -4.62 16.04 -12.17
C TRP A 104 -4.53 14.62 -11.62
N LEU A 105 -3.34 14.24 -11.16
CA LEU A 105 -3.05 12.98 -10.48
C LEU A 105 -2.02 13.21 -9.37
N GLU A 106 -2.13 12.43 -8.30
CA GLU A 106 -1.12 12.36 -7.23
C GLU A 106 -0.34 11.05 -7.31
N PHE A 107 0.92 11.13 -6.94
CA PHE A 107 1.84 10.00 -6.83
C PHE A 107 2.69 10.13 -5.57
N GLU A 108 3.25 9.02 -5.13
CA GLU A 108 4.17 8.97 -4.00
C GLU A 108 5.58 8.56 -4.44
N VAL A 109 6.58 9.24 -3.89
CA VAL A 109 7.99 8.83 -4.02
C VAL A 109 8.38 8.07 -2.77
N PHE A 110 8.59 6.76 -2.93
CA PHE A 110 8.94 5.87 -1.85
C PHE A 110 10.39 6.13 -1.40
N PRO A 111 10.68 6.10 -0.08
CA PRO A 111 12.04 6.33 0.41
C PRO A 111 13.09 5.46 -0.31
N GLY A 112 14.15 6.09 -0.82
CA GLY A 112 15.28 5.44 -1.48
C GLY A 112 15.01 4.99 -2.92
N ARG A 113 13.81 5.23 -3.46
CA ARG A 113 13.41 4.81 -4.79
C ARG A 113 12.86 5.99 -5.59
N PRO A 114 13.57 6.46 -6.63
CA PRO A 114 13.13 7.64 -7.37
C PRO A 114 11.93 7.35 -8.27
N MET A 115 11.11 8.38 -8.47
CA MET A 115 10.08 8.45 -9.49
C MET A 115 10.59 9.30 -10.66
N THR A 116 10.07 9.07 -11.86
CA THR A 116 10.33 9.96 -13.01
C THR A 116 9.05 10.46 -13.65
N VAL A 117 9.08 11.70 -14.14
CA VAL A 117 8.04 12.30 -14.99
C VAL A 117 8.70 12.79 -16.27
N GLN A 118 8.43 12.10 -17.37
CA GLN A 118 8.90 12.47 -18.69
C GLN A 118 7.85 13.31 -19.41
N VAL A 119 8.22 14.52 -19.84
CA VAL A 119 7.38 15.44 -20.59
C VAL A 119 7.82 15.43 -22.04
N ILE A 120 6.91 15.13 -22.96
CA ILE A 120 7.19 15.00 -24.39
C ILE A 120 6.17 15.81 -25.20
N THR A 121 6.64 16.69 -26.08
CA THR A 121 5.84 17.32 -27.14
C THR A 121 6.43 17.05 -28.51
N LYS A 122 5.59 17.10 -29.54
CA LYS A 122 6.01 16.97 -30.95
C LYS A 122 6.07 18.33 -31.66
N SER A 123 6.22 18.31 -32.98
CA SER A 123 6.62 19.47 -33.79
C SER A 123 5.66 20.65 -33.83
N VAL A 124 4.38 20.46 -33.50
CA VAL A 124 3.37 21.52 -33.53
C VAL A 124 3.21 22.10 -32.13
N ASN A 125 3.28 23.43 -32.01
CA ASN A 125 2.93 24.11 -30.77
C ASN A 125 1.40 24.11 -30.59
N THR A 126 0.92 23.30 -29.66
CA THR A 126 -0.51 23.12 -29.33
C THR A 126 -0.92 23.89 -28.07
N ASN A 127 -0.03 24.71 -27.52
CA ASN A 127 -0.17 25.36 -26.21
C ASN A 127 -0.44 24.37 -25.06
N SER A 128 0.09 23.14 -25.17
CA SER A 128 0.13 22.18 -24.07
C SER A 128 0.86 22.77 -22.87
N GLN A 129 0.35 22.51 -21.66
CA GLN A 129 0.97 22.96 -20.42
C GLN A 129 1.07 21.83 -19.41
N PHE A 130 1.96 21.98 -18.43
CA PHE A 130 2.05 21.09 -17.29
C PHE A 130 2.56 21.84 -16.05
N LEU A 131 2.33 21.23 -14.89
CA LEU A 131 2.94 21.60 -13.62
C LEU A 131 3.20 20.31 -12.84
N ILE A 132 4.34 20.23 -12.18
CA ILE A 132 4.63 19.19 -11.19
C ILE A 132 4.86 19.90 -9.87
N HIS A 133 4.18 19.48 -8.81
CA HIS A 133 4.42 19.96 -7.44
C HIS A 133 4.93 18.78 -6.62
N VAL A 134 6.04 18.99 -5.92
CA VAL A 134 6.68 17.98 -5.07
C VAL A 134 6.69 18.52 -3.65
N GLN A 135 6.18 17.75 -2.70
CA GLN A 135 6.22 18.06 -1.27
C GLN A 135 6.90 16.92 -0.51
N TYR A 136 8.01 17.23 0.16
CA TYR A 136 8.77 16.28 0.96
C TYR A 136 8.27 16.24 2.40
N ASN A 137 8.22 15.03 2.96
CA ASN A 137 7.78 14.79 4.32
C ASN A 137 8.67 13.74 4.97
N LYS A 138 8.98 13.92 6.24
CA LYS A 138 9.72 12.95 7.03
C LYS A 138 8.86 11.73 7.35
N VAL A 139 9.45 10.56 7.16
CA VAL A 139 8.89 9.28 7.60
C VAL A 139 9.07 9.14 9.11
N THR A 140 7.98 8.98 9.83
CA THR A 140 8.01 8.59 11.25
C THR A 140 8.19 7.08 11.35
N VAL A 141 9.41 6.62 11.62
CA VAL A 141 9.70 5.19 11.77
C VAL A 141 9.16 4.70 13.12
N GLY A 142 8.29 3.69 13.08
CA GLY A 142 7.74 3.08 14.28
C GLY A 142 8.65 1.99 14.85
N PRO A 143 8.17 1.26 15.86
CA PRO A 143 8.97 0.26 16.54
C PRO A 143 9.28 -0.94 15.65
N THR A 144 10.35 -1.65 16.01
CA THR A 144 10.54 -3.04 15.59
C THR A 144 10.00 -3.96 16.67
N GLN A 145 9.12 -4.89 16.30
CA GLN A 145 8.53 -5.87 17.18
C GLN A 145 9.08 -7.26 16.85
N MET A 146 9.32 -8.08 17.87
CA MET A 146 9.64 -9.48 17.66
C MET A 146 8.35 -10.26 17.36
N LEU A 147 8.41 -11.12 16.34
CA LEU A 147 7.35 -12.07 16.03
C LEU A 147 7.14 -12.99 17.24
N LYS A 148 5.89 -13.07 17.73
CA LYS A 148 5.54 -13.92 18.86
C LYS A 148 5.43 -15.38 18.40
N THR A 149 5.75 -16.30 19.29
CA THR A 149 5.65 -17.75 19.09
C THR A 149 4.63 -18.35 20.07
N GLY A 150 4.35 -19.65 19.96
CA GLY A 150 3.58 -20.37 20.98
C GLY A 150 2.06 -20.16 20.93
N GLY A 151 1.47 -20.17 19.73
CA GLY A 151 0.01 -20.12 19.53
C GLY A 151 -0.61 -18.71 19.59
N ILE A 152 0.23 -17.67 19.56
CA ILE A 152 -0.22 -16.27 19.50
C ILE A 152 -0.20 -15.80 18.04
N MET A 153 -1.33 -15.30 17.54
CA MET A 153 -1.40 -14.79 16.17
C MET A 153 -0.72 -13.43 16.09
N ASN A 154 0.16 -13.26 15.11
CA ASN A 154 0.81 -11.99 14.84
C ASN A 154 0.07 -11.29 13.70
N PHE A 155 -0.34 -10.05 13.94
CA PHE A 155 -0.90 -9.22 12.89
C PHE A 155 -0.57 -7.75 13.14
N VAL A 156 -0.51 -7.00 12.05
CA VAL A 156 -0.41 -5.54 12.04
C VAL A 156 -1.75 -4.98 11.62
N ASP A 157 -2.39 -4.22 12.50
CA ASP A 157 -3.57 -3.41 12.16
C ASP A 157 -3.10 -2.20 11.34
N MET A 158 -3.58 -2.11 10.10
CA MET A 158 -3.14 -1.05 9.18
C MET A 158 -3.58 0.35 9.63
N SER A 159 -4.60 0.47 10.49
CA SER A 159 -5.01 1.75 11.09
C SER A 159 -3.99 2.32 12.09
N THR A 160 -3.05 1.48 12.54
CA THR A 160 -1.99 1.87 13.49
C THR A 160 -0.75 2.43 12.79
N ILE A 161 -0.77 2.49 11.45
CA ILE A 161 0.29 3.10 10.64
C ILE A 161 -0.31 4.03 9.57
N GLY A 162 0.37 5.13 9.26
CA GLY A 162 -0.08 6.08 8.25
C GLY A 162 0.52 7.49 8.38
N GLY A 163 1.12 7.82 9.52
CA GLY A 163 1.90 9.06 9.72
C GLY A 163 1.11 10.38 9.73
N PHE A 164 -0.13 10.41 9.25
CA PHE A 164 -0.91 11.65 9.15
C PHE A 164 -1.58 12.06 10.47
N ARG A 165 -1.76 11.12 11.40
CA ARG A 165 -2.24 11.39 12.76
C ARG A 165 -1.07 11.64 13.69
N ASN A 166 -1.21 12.62 14.58
CA ASN A 166 -0.25 12.84 15.67
C ASN A 166 0.02 11.52 16.41
N ASN A 167 1.30 11.17 16.56
CA ASN A 167 1.79 9.96 17.25
C ASN A 167 1.49 8.61 16.57
N VAL A 168 1.00 8.58 15.33
CA VAL A 168 0.90 7.35 14.53
C VAL A 168 2.12 7.28 13.60
N PRO A 169 2.98 6.25 13.69
CA PRO A 169 4.13 6.14 12.81
C PRO A 169 3.69 5.85 11.36
N ASN A 170 4.57 6.09 10.40
CA ASN A 170 4.38 5.64 9.02
C ASN A 170 4.68 4.16 8.84
N SER A 171 5.35 3.53 9.80
CA SER A 171 5.82 2.15 9.62
C SER A 171 5.90 1.38 10.92
N VAL A 172 5.88 0.05 10.79
CA VAL A 172 6.21 -0.89 11.86
C VAL A 172 7.02 -2.02 11.26
N SER A 173 8.10 -2.41 11.94
CA SER A 173 8.91 -3.56 11.52
C SER A 173 8.60 -4.78 12.38
N ILE A 174 8.59 -5.94 11.75
CA ILE A 174 8.48 -7.24 12.42
C ILE A 174 9.79 -8.00 12.16
N GLN A 175 10.39 -8.52 13.22
CA GLN A 175 11.61 -9.31 13.17
C GLN A 175 11.38 -10.70 13.74
N ALA A 176 11.90 -11.72 13.06
CA ALA A 176 11.78 -13.13 13.43
C ALA A 176 13.15 -13.82 13.40
N ASN A 177 13.18 -15.08 13.82
CA ASN A 177 14.36 -15.94 13.74
C ASN A 177 14.47 -16.67 12.38
N GLU A 178 13.43 -16.58 11.57
CA GLU A 178 13.33 -17.20 10.25
C GLU A 178 12.57 -16.29 9.28
N GLN A 179 12.39 -16.76 8.03
CA GLN A 179 11.56 -16.09 7.03
C GLN A 179 10.09 -16.10 7.45
N MET A 180 9.32 -15.15 6.94
CA MET A 180 7.92 -14.94 7.29
C MET A 180 7.03 -15.02 6.05
N SER A 181 5.81 -15.49 6.24
CA SER A 181 4.72 -15.40 5.28
C SER A 181 3.71 -14.37 5.77
N VAL A 182 3.24 -13.51 4.88
CA VAL A 182 2.29 -12.43 5.18
C VAL A 182 1.06 -12.56 4.31
N SER A 183 -0.10 -12.65 4.95
CA SER A 183 -1.41 -12.69 4.30
C SER A 183 -2.19 -11.43 4.67
N MET A 184 -2.88 -10.82 3.69
CA MET A 184 -3.74 -9.68 3.96
C MET A 184 -5.09 -10.15 4.49
N ALA A 185 -5.49 -9.67 5.66
CA ALA A 185 -6.82 -9.85 6.23
C ALA A 185 -7.68 -8.65 5.84
N LEU A 186 -8.67 -8.87 4.99
CA LEU A 186 -9.52 -7.83 4.41
C LEU A 186 -11.00 -8.08 4.73
N ALA A 187 -11.74 -7.02 4.99
CA ALA A 187 -13.20 -7.08 5.05
C ALA A 187 -13.77 -6.96 3.63
N GLN A 188 -14.24 -8.07 3.06
CA GLN A 188 -14.47 -8.19 1.62
C GLN A 188 -15.50 -7.20 1.08
N THR A 189 -16.54 -6.87 1.83
CA THR A 189 -17.66 -6.06 1.34
C THR A 189 -17.42 -4.55 1.44
N ARG A 190 -16.33 -4.12 2.09
CA ARG A 190 -15.95 -2.70 2.25
C ARG A 190 -14.89 -2.20 1.26
N TRP A 191 -14.54 -2.99 0.25
CA TRP A 191 -13.60 -2.62 -0.81
C TRP A 191 -12.25 -2.06 -0.31
N PRO A 192 -11.59 -2.71 0.67
CA PRO A 192 -10.40 -2.20 1.34
C PRO A 192 -9.19 -1.98 0.44
N VAL A 193 -9.16 -2.65 -0.72
CA VAL A 193 -8.01 -2.67 -1.64
C VAL A 193 -7.63 -1.28 -2.13
N LEU A 194 -8.59 -0.37 -2.29
CA LEU A 194 -8.35 1.01 -2.74
C LEU A 194 -7.39 1.77 -1.80
N TYR A 195 -7.40 1.42 -0.51
CA TYR A 195 -6.60 2.06 0.54
C TYR A 195 -5.21 1.42 0.69
N LEU A 196 -4.93 0.32 -0.02
CA LEU A 196 -3.65 -0.39 0.03
C LEU A 196 -2.66 0.05 -1.05
N SER A 197 -3.08 0.90 -1.98
CA SER A 197 -2.25 1.43 -3.07
C SER A 197 -1.05 2.24 -2.56
N ASN A 198 -1.22 2.94 -1.43
CA ASN A 198 -0.19 3.72 -0.73
C ASN A 198 0.34 2.99 0.53
N CYS A 199 0.11 1.68 0.61
CA CYS A 199 0.65 0.83 1.66
C CYS A 199 1.65 -0.16 1.05
N TYR A 200 2.77 -0.36 1.74
CA TYR A 200 3.90 -1.11 1.22
C TYR A 200 4.39 -2.12 2.25
N ILE A 201 4.99 -3.19 1.75
CA ILE A 201 5.83 -4.10 2.52
C ILE A 201 7.26 -4.04 1.99
N ILE A 202 8.21 -3.90 2.91
CA ILE A 202 9.65 -4.02 2.66
C ILE A 202 10.09 -5.38 3.17
N ASP A 203 10.81 -6.14 2.35
CA ASP A 203 11.66 -7.25 2.81
C ASP A 203 12.97 -6.68 3.33
N GLY A 204 13.06 -6.56 4.66
CA GLY A 204 14.06 -5.79 5.39
C GLY A 204 13.47 -4.53 6.04
N ASP A 205 14.20 -3.41 5.92
CA ASP A 205 13.80 -2.09 6.41
C ASP A 205 14.21 -0.97 5.43
N PHE A 206 13.97 0.29 5.79
CA PHE A 206 14.28 1.42 4.91
C PHE A 206 15.75 1.47 4.46
N LEU A 207 16.70 1.08 5.31
CA LEU A 207 18.12 1.13 5.01
C LEU A 207 18.57 -0.10 4.19
N ASN A 208 17.94 -1.26 4.42
CA ASN A 208 18.28 -2.52 3.78
C ASN A 208 17.06 -3.11 3.06
N GLN A 209 16.67 -2.50 1.94
CA GLN A 209 15.51 -2.92 1.15
C GLN A 209 15.90 -3.99 0.12
N THR A 210 15.64 -5.27 0.39
CA THR A 210 15.86 -6.32 -0.62
C THR A 210 14.71 -6.38 -1.62
N GLN A 211 13.50 -6.06 -1.17
CA GLN A 211 12.31 -5.92 -2.01
C GLN A 211 11.36 -4.90 -1.39
N VAL A 212 10.64 -4.16 -2.25
CA VAL A 212 9.51 -3.32 -1.84
C VAL A 212 8.34 -3.66 -2.76
N ARG A 213 7.17 -3.89 -2.19
CA ARG A 213 5.92 -4.21 -2.89
C ARG A 213 4.76 -3.44 -2.27
N ARG A 214 3.72 -3.19 -3.06
CA ARG A 214 2.47 -2.67 -2.49
C ARG A 214 1.71 -3.79 -1.81
N LEU A 215 0.97 -3.46 -0.75
CA LEU A 215 0.09 -4.41 -0.09
C LEU A 215 -1.11 -4.77 -0.97
N GLU A 216 -1.51 -3.89 -1.90
CA GLU A 216 -2.58 -4.16 -2.87
C GLU A 216 -2.31 -5.42 -3.71
N ASP A 217 -1.02 -5.70 -4.01
CA ASP A 217 -0.59 -6.88 -4.76
C ASP A 217 -0.97 -8.20 -4.08
N PHE A 218 -1.22 -8.17 -2.76
CA PHE A 218 -1.49 -9.34 -1.91
C PHE A 218 -2.93 -9.37 -1.40
N ALA A 219 -3.79 -8.44 -1.82
CA ALA A 219 -5.16 -8.32 -1.32
C ALA A 219 -6.04 -9.55 -1.64
N ASN A 220 -5.84 -10.17 -2.80
CA ASN A 220 -6.58 -11.37 -3.24
C ASN A 220 -5.64 -12.40 -3.86
N ALA A 221 -4.37 -12.41 -3.43
CA ALA A 221 -3.32 -13.17 -4.07
C ALA A 221 -2.56 -14.06 -3.08
N VAL A 222 -1.56 -14.76 -3.60
CA VAL A 222 -0.64 -15.60 -2.81
C VAL A 222 0.02 -14.75 -1.73
N PRO A 223 0.21 -15.29 -0.51
CA PRO A 223 0.93 -14.60 0.55
C PRO A 223 2.29 -14.07 0.11
N PHE A 224 2.69 -12.94 0.68
CA PHE A 224 4.05 -12.45 0.53
C PHE A 224 4.99 -13.33 1.38
N VAL A 225 6.06 -13.85 0.78
CA VAL A 225 7.08 -14.63 1.48
C VAL A 225 8.39 -13.84 1.51
N SER A 226 8.87 -13.54 2.71
CA SER A 226 10.11 -12.80 2.89
C SER A 226 11.33 -13.66 2.58
N LYS A 227 12.39 -13.05 2.06
CA LYS A 227 13.72 -13.65 1.92
C LYS A 227 14.57 -13.41 3.15
N THR A 228 14.33 -12.31 3.86
CA THR A 228 15.01 -12.00 5.11
C THR A 228 14.14 -12.37 6.32
N ASN A 229 14.70 -12.20 7.52
CA ASN A 229 14.00 -12.40 8.79
C ASN A 229 13.42 -11.10 9.37
N LYS A 230 13.35 -10.02 8.57
CA LYS A 230 12.77 -8.74 8.96
C LYS A 230 11.86 -8.25 7.84
N ILE A 231 10.66 -7.81 8.18
CA ILE A 231 9.77 -7.13 7.26
C ILE A 231 9.37 -5.79 7.85
N THR A 232 9.08 -4.82 7.00
CA THR A 232 8.58 -3.51 7.44
C THR A 232 7.33 -3.14 6.66
N PHE A 233 6.22 -2.97 7.38
CA PHE A 233 4.99 -2.41 6.82
C PHE A 233 5.10 -0.90 6.84
N VAL A 234 4.73 -0.25 5.74
CA VAL A 234 4.79 1.20 5.56
C VAL A 234 3.46 1.68 5.01
N SER A 235 2.95 2.78 5.53
CA SER A 235 1.77 3.46 5.01
C SER A 235 2.01 4.97 4.96
N PHE A 236 1.69 5.55 3.81
CA PHE A 236 1.57 6.99 3.61
C PHE A 236 0.11 7.41 3.43
N GLN A 237 -0.81 6.48 3.65
CA GLN A 237 -2.24 6.69 3.50
C GLN A 237 -2.75 7.78 4.45
N LYS A 238 -3.52 8.72 3.92
CA LYS A 238 -4.08 9.87 4.67
C LYS A 238 -5.43 9.58 5.31
N ASP A 239 -6.06 8.47 4.94
CA ASP A 239 -7.36 8.04 5.47
C ASP A 239 -7.19 6.95 6.53
N ILE A 240 -8.07 6.94 7.52
CA ILE A 240 -8.17 5.83 8.47
C ILE A 240 -8.99 4.73 7.84
N TYR A 241 -8.41 3.53 7.86
CA TYR A 241 -9.13 2.35 7.47
C TYR A 241 -8.95 1.25 8.53
N ASN A 242 -10.05 0.91 9.19
CA ASN A 242 -10.07 0.04 10.37
C ASN A 242 -10.37 -1.43 10.01
N ASP A 243 -10.49 -1.75 8.73
CA ASP A 243 -11.03 -3.02 8.25
C ASP A 243 -9.97 -3.86 7.51
N THR A 244 -8.69 -3.56 7.75
CA THR A 244 -7.55 -4.26 7.14
C THR A 244 -6.43 -4.54 8.14
N ALA A 245 -5.92 -5.76 8.12
CA ALA A 245 -4.70 -6.14 8.82
C ALA A 245 -3.77 -6.98 7.92
N ALA A 246 -2.50 -7.05 8.28
CA ALA A 246 -1.56 -8.01 7.70
C ALA A 246 -1.25 -9.08 8.75
N VAL A 247 -1.61 -10.33 8.48
CA VAL A 247 -1.34 -11.48 9.36
C VAL A 247 0.00 -12.07 8.99
N ILE A 248 0.85 -12.32 9.99
CA ILE A 248 2.24 -12.75 9.80
C ILE A 248 2.46 -14.08 10.50
N ASN A 249 3.00 -15.05 9.76
CA ASN A 249 3.36 -16.36 10.28
C ASN A 249 4.84 -16.66 10.03
N PRO A 250 5.51 -17.42 10.92
CA PRO A 250 6.79 -18.04 10.58
C PRO A 250 6.60 -18.94 9.36
N LEU A 251 7.56 -18.92 8.42
CA LEU A 251 7.44 -19.68 7.18
C LEU A 251 7.34 -21.18 7.45
N SER A 252 8.07 -21.70 8.44
CA SER A 252 8.01 -23.10 8.86
C SER A 252 6.60 -23.56 9.28
N GLU A 253 5.79 -22.68 9.87
CA GLU A 253 4.43 -23.01 10.31
C GLU A 253 3.43 -23.06 9.14
N VAL A 254 3.70 -22.30 8.08
CA VAL A 254 2.85 -22.21 6.88
C VAL A 254 3.07 -23.37 5.92
N GLN A 255 4.31 -23.88 5.82
CA GLN A 255 4.71 -24.89 4.83
C GLN A 255 3.94 -26.23 4.93
N GLN A 256 3.30 -26.52 6.06
CA GLN A 256 2.46 -27.71 6.21
C GLN A 256 1.09 -27.60 5.52
N PHE A 257 0.72 -26.40 5.04
CA PHE A 257 -0.54 -26.13 4.36
C PHE A 257 -0.30 -25.91 2.88
N SER A 258 -1.23 -26.36 2.04
CA SER A 258 -1.23 -26.03 0.61
C SER A 258 -1.61 -24.56 0.36
N GLY A 259 -2.30 -23.94 1.32
CA GLY A 259 -2.59 -22.51 1.32
C GLY A 259 -3.01 -22.03 2.70
N ILE A 260 -2.48 -20.88 3.10
CA ILE A 260 -2.96 -20.12 4.26
C ILE A 260 -3.35 -18.73 3.80
N THR A 261 -4.57 -18.31 4.13
CA THR A 261 -5.08 -16.96 3.84
C THR A 261 -5.58 -16.33 5.13
N ALA A 262 -5.92 -15.05 5.08
CA ALA A 262 -6.45 -14.33 6.23
C ALA A 262 -7.66 -13.49 5.83
N GLU A 263 -8.53 -13.23 6.80
CA GLU A 263 -9.75 -12.45 6.61
C GLU A 263 -10.03 -11.57 7.83
N ALA A 264 -10.43 -10.32 7.57
CA ALA A 264 -10.79 -9.40 8.65
C ALA A 264 -12.28 -9.50 8.93
N SER A 265 -12.63 -9.70 10.20
CA SER A 265 -13.99 -9.60 10.71
C SER A 265 -14.19 -8.20 11.28
N THR A 266 -15.24 -7.50 10.85
CA THR A 266 -15.47 -6.10 11.21
C THR A 266 -16.92 -5.86 11.62
N GLY A 267 -17.12 -4.80 12.40
CA GLY A 267 -18.40 -4.46 12.99
C GLY A 267 -19.56 -4.36 11.99
N GLY A 268 -20.52 -5.26 12.11
CA GLY A 268 -21.78 -5.23 11.35
C GLY A 268 -21.72 -5.81 9.93
N GLU A 269 -20.60 -6.41 9.53
CA GLU A 269 -20.40 -7.00 8.20
C GLU A 269 -20.41 -8.53 8.25
N LYS A 270 -21.22 -9.15 7.39
CA LYS A 270 -21.27 -10.60 7.19
C LYS A 270 -20.33 -11.00 6.06
N ASN A 271 -19.19 -11.55 6.41
CA ASN A 271 -18.28 -12.13 5.43
C ASN A 271 -18.68 -13.57 5.14
N ASN A 272 -18.99 -13.88 3.88
CA ASN A 272 -19.26 -15.24 3.43
C ASN A 272 -17.94 -15.91 3.02
N VAL A 273 -17.57 -16.94 3.75
CA VAL A 273 -16.36 -17.72 3.49
C VAL A 273 -16.75 -19.05 2.91
N VAL A 274 -16.08 -19.45 1.82
CA VAL A 274 -16.16 -20.80 1.25
C VAL A 274 -14.79 -21.44 1.32
N LEU A 275 -14.69 -22.60 1.95
CA LEU A 275 -13.48 -23.41 2.00
C LEU A 275 -13.71 -24.70 1.22
N ALA A 276 -12.95 -24.87 0.13
CA ALA A 276 -13.01 -26.03 -0.76
C ALA A 276 -11.62 -26.69 -0.91
N PRO A 277 -11.07 -27.29 0.16
CA PRO A 277 -9.86 -28.08 0.09
C PRO A 277 -10.05 -29.35 -0.76
N LEU A 278 -9.75 -29.27 -2.05
CA LEU A 278 -9.73 -30.40 -2.98
C LEU A 278 -8.53 -31.33 -2.64
N ASP A 279 -8.69 -32.20 -1.65
CA ASP A 279 -7.68 -33.13 -1.12
C ASP A 279 -6.43 -32.49 -0.50
N SER A 280 -6.52 -31.21 -0.16
CA SER A 280 -5.39 -30.41 0.34
C SER A 280 -5.69 -29.84 1.72
N LYS A 281 -4.68 -29.79 2.61
CA LYS A 281 -4.83 -29.12 3.90
C LYS A 281 -4.68 -27.61 3.73
N ILE A 282 -5.73 -26.85 4.03
CA ILE A 282 -5.71 -25.37 3.99
C ILE A 282 -6.05 -24.79 5.36
N ALA A 283 -5.69 -23.53 5.56
CA ALA A 283 -6.10 -22.77 6.74
C ALA A 283 -6.53 -21.35 6.38
N LEU A 284 -7.48 -20.82 7.15
CA LEU A 284 -7.92 -19.43 7.08
C LEU A 284 -7.80 -18.81 8.47
N GLU A 285 -7.09 -17.69 8.56
CA GLU A 285 -6.91 -16.93 9.79
C GLU A 285 -7.89 -15.77 9.85
N ILE A 286 -8.74 -15.73 10.87
CA ILE A 286 -9.76 -14.69 11.03
C ILE A 286 -9.34 -13.74 12.12
N VAL A 287 -9.35 -12.44 11.83
CA VAL A 287 -8.95 -11.38 12.76
C VAL A 287 -10.06 -10.34 12.92
N ALA A 288 -10.56 -10.17 14.15
CA ALA A 288 -11.32 -9.01 14.56
C ALA A 288 -10.36 -7.83 14.80
N VAL A 289 -10.23 -6.96 13.80
CA VAL A 289 -9.20 -5.90 13.78
C VAL A 289 -9.41 -4.94 14.97
N GLN A 290 -10.61 -4.36 15.08
CA GLN A 290 -10.93 -3.40 16.14
C GLN A 290 -11.61 -4.05 17.35
N GLU A 291 -12.37 -5.11 17.10
CA GLU A 291 -13.25 -5.73 18.07
C GLU A 291 -12.53 -6.77 18.93
N LYS A 292 -13.25 -7.38 19.86
CA LYS A 292 -12.74 -8.44 20.76
C LYS A 292 -13.52 -9.75 20.63
N LYS A 293 -14.44 -9.80 19.68
CA LYS A 293 -15.38 -10.90 19.49
C LYS A 293 -15.61 -11.13 18.00
N ILE A 294 -15.74 -12.40 17.65
CA ILE A 294 -16.13 -12.86 16.32
C ILE A 294 -17.32 -13.79 16.53
N ILE A 295 -18.35 -13.62 15.72
CA ILE A 295 -19.54 -14.46 15.69
C ILE A 295 -19.50 -15.24 14.39
N MET A 296 -19.62 -16.56 14.47
CA MET A 296 -19.93 -17.39 13.31
C MET A 296 -21.44 -17.49 13.22
N ASP A 297 -22.03 -16.85 12.21
CA ASP A 297 -23.47 -16.70 12.04
C ASP A 297 -24.11 -17.96 11.44
N THR A 298 -23.44 -18.57 10.46
CA THR A 298 -23.90 -19.77 9.75
C THR A 298 -22.74 -20.72 9.51
N LEU A 299 -23.08 -22.00 9.35
CA LEU A 299 -22.19 -23.06 8.90
C LEU A 299 -23.01 -24.00 8.02
N VAL A 300 -22.52 -24.34 6.84
CA VAL A 300 -23.19 -25.21 5.88
C VAL A 300 -22.15 -26.08 5.19
N PHE A 301 -22.33 -27.40 5.19
CA PHE A 301 -21.54 -28.32 4.37
C PHE A 301 -22.26 -28.57 3.04
N PHE A 302 -21.53 -28.54 1.93
CA PHE A 302 -22.12 -28.72 0.59
C PHE A 302 -22.36 -30.19 0.23
N ALA A 303 -21.78 -31.11 1.00
CA ALA A 303 -21.93 -32.55 0.84
C ALA A 303 -21.97 -33.25 2.22
N PRO A 304 -22.47 -34.50 2.31
CA PRO A 304 -22.40 -35.28 3.53
C PRO A 304 -20.96 -35.42 4.04
N ILE A 305 -20.77 -35.14 5.33
CA ILE A 305 -19.47 -35.15 5.99
C ILE A 305 -18.88 -36.56 5.95
N GLN A 306 -17.70 -36.70 5.33
CA GLN A 306 -16.98 -37.96 5.22
C GLN A 306 -16.08 -38.19 6.45
N PRO A 307 -15.72 -39.45 6.79
CA PRO A 307 -14.86 -39.74 7.95
C PRO A 307 -13.46 -39.11 7.92
N ASN A 308 -12.97 -38.72 6.74
CA ASN A 308 -11.67 -38.08 6.54
C ASN A 308 -11.75 -36.54 6.48
N CYS A 309 -12.94 -35.95 6.64
CA CYS A 309 -13.12 -34.50 6.69
C CYS A 309 -12.50 -33.94 7.97
N THR A 310 -11.64 -32.94 7.82
CA THR A 310 -11.23 -32.08 8.93
C THR A 310 -11.82 -30.70 8.69
N ALA A 311 -12.68 -30.26 9.59
CA ALA A 311 -13.18 -28.88 9.63
C ALA A 311 -13.20 -28.44 11.10
N LYS A 312 -12.22 -27.63 11.50
CA LYS A 312 -12.05 -27.26 12.91
C LYS A 312 -11.60 -25.82 13.08
N ILE A 313 -11.98 -25.24 14.21
CA ILE A 313 -11.52 -23.94 14.66
C ILE A 313 -10.51 -24.13 15.77
N VAL A 314 -9.37 -23.45 15.69
CA VAL A 314 -8.31 -23.49 16.70
C VAL A 314 -7.94 -22.09 17.19
N THR A 315 -7.37 -22.00 18.39
CA THR A 315 -6.86 -20.74 18.93
C THR A 315 -5.67 -20.22 18.13
N GLY A 316 -5.62 -18.92 17.82
CA GLY A 316 -4.41 -18.33 17.23
C GLY A 316 -4.07 -18.86 15.83
N PRO A 317 -2.79 -18.87 15.43
CA PRO A 317 -2.33 -19.36 14.12
C PRO A 317 -2.48 -20.89 14.04
N PRO A 318 -2.52 -21.52 12.86
CA PRO A 318 -2.82 -22.95 12.74
C PRO A 318 -1.58 -23.85 12.96
N ASN A 319 -0.97 -23.77 14.15
CA ASN A 319 0.23 -24.55 14.51
C ASN A 319 -0.01 -25.53 15.68
N ASN A 320 1.05 -26.25 16.09
CA ASN A 320 0.96 -27.29 17.11
C ASN A 320 0.71 -26.79 18.53
N TYR A 321 0.83 -25.49 18.79
CA TYR A 321 0.49 -24.88 20.08
C TYR A 321 -0.99 -24.52 20.20
N SER A 322 -1.73 -24.60 19.09
CA SER A 322 -3.11 -24.16 19.00
C SER A 322 -4.08 -25.20 19.53
N GLN A 323 -5.03 -24.75 20.33
CA GLN A 323 -6.03 -25.58 20.98
C GLN A 323 -7.31 -25.60 20.16
N LEU A 324 -7.99 -26.76 20.12
CA LEU A 324 -9.30 -26.90 19.50
C LEU A 324 -10.33 -26.04 20.23
N LEU A 325 -11.01 -25.16 19.49
CA LEU A 325 -12.13 -24.35 19.98
C LEU A 325 -13.47 -24.96 19.60
N LEU A 326 -13.60 -25.43 18.35
CA LEU A 326 -14.83 -26.01 17.85
C LEU A 326 -14.53 -27.02 16.73
N ASP A 327 -15.17 -28.19 16.79
CA ASP A 327 -15.20 -29.15 15.68
C ASP A 327 -16.44 -28.88 14.82
N LEU A 328 -16.23 -28.36 13.61
CA LEU A 328 -17.32 -27.91 12.74
C LEU A 328 -18.11 -29.10 12.19
N THR A 329 -17.53 -30.30 12.14
CA THR A 329 -18.19 -31.49 11.59
C THR A 329 -19.41 -31.94 12.41
N ILE A 330 -19.51 -31.49 13.66
CA ILE A 330 -20.60 -31.84 14.58
C ILE A 330 -21.31 -30.62 15.18
N SER A 331 -20.97 -29.41 14.72
CA SER A 331 -21.38 -28.15 15.37
C SER A 331 -22.33 -27.27 14.56
N GLU A 332 -22.89 -27.78 13.46
CA GLU A 332 -23.84 -27.02 12.62
C GLU A 332 -25.03 -26.47 13.43
N ASN A 333 -25.57 -27.28 14.35
CA ASN A 333 -26.69 -26.91 15.22
C ASN A 333 -26.33 -25.92 16.35
N LEU A 334 -25.06 -25.52 16.48
CA LEU A 334 -24.61 -24.55 17.48
C LEU A 334 -24.59 -23.11 16.94
N MET A 335 -24.92 -22.91 15.66
CA MET A 335 -24.91 -21.58 15.05
C MET A 335 -26.17 -20.77 15.41
N PRO A 336 -26.04 -19.45 15.68
CA PRO A 336 -24.81 -18.67 15.69
C PRO A 336 -23.94 -18.95 16.93
N TYR A 337 -22.62 -19.04 16.76
CA TYR A 337 -21.66 -19.26 17.85
C TYR A 337 -20.75 -18.05 18.06
N THR A 338 -20.59 -17.62 19.32
CA THR A 338 -19.75 -16.45 19.66
C THR A 338 -18.40 -16.87 20.22
N PHE A 339 -17.33 -16.45 19.54
CA PHE A 339 -15.95 -16.54 20.02
C PHE A 339 -15.57 -15.23 20.73
N ASN A 340 -15.32 -15.30 22.04
CA ASN A 340 -14.81 -14.17 22.83
C ASN A 340 -13.28 -14.01 22.64
N LEU A 341 -12.85 -13.96 21.38
CA LEU A 341 -11.45 -13.88 20.98
C LEU A 341 -11.28 -12.81 19.90
N LYS A 342 -10.09 -12.23 19.82
CA LYS A 342 -9.71 -11.32 18.73
C LYS A 342 -9.44 -12.04 17.41
N TYR A 343 -9.10 -13.32 17.47
CA TYR A 343 -8.73 -14.08 16.30
C TYR A 343 -8.88 -15.59 16.56
N PHE A 344 -8.97 -16.35 15.48
CA PHE A 344 -8.85 -17.80 15.45
C PHE A 344 -8.44 -18.25 14.05
N SER A 345 -8.08 -19.53 13.91
CA SER A 345 -7.88 -20.15 12.60
C SER A 345 -8.92 -21.22 12.32
N VAL A 346 -9.37 -21.31 11.08
CA VAL A 346 -10.15 -22.44 10.56
C VAL A 346 -9.19 -23.34 9.77
N ILE A 347 -9.15 -24.63 10.10
CA ILE A 347 -8.37 -25.64 9.37
C ILE A 347 -9.36 -26.54 8.64
N ALA A 348 -9.14 -26.71 7.33
CA ALA A 348 -10.00 -27.46 6.44
C ALA A 348 -9.21 -28.47 5.61
N GLU A 349 -9.73 -29.70 5.48
CA GLU A 349 -9.14 -30.78 4.67
C GLU A 349 -10.24 -31.79 4.27
N ASN A 350 -10.27 -32.22 3.01
CA ASN A 350 -11.17 -33.26 2.47
C ASN A 350 -12.69 -33.00 2.62
N CYS A 351 -13.12 -31.74 2.78
CA CYS A 351 -14.53 -31.39 2.78
C CYS A 351 -14.76 -29.94 2.40
N GLU A 352 -15.90 -29.69 1.75
CA GLU A 352 -16.31 -28.36 1.29
C GLU A 352 -17.41 -27.81 2.20
N PHE A 353 -17.20 -26.60 2.71
CA PHE A 353 -18.16 -25.94 3.56
C PHE A 353 -18.08 -24.42 3.42
N ALA A 354 -19.17 -23.76 3.78
CA ALA A 354 -19.26 -22.33 3.88
C ALA A 354 -19.70 -21.92 5.27
N PHE A 355 -19.23 -20.76 5.70
CA PHE A 355 -19.67 -20.15 6.95
C PHE A 355 -19.68 -18.65 6.81
N THR A 356 -20.38 -17.98 7.72
CA THR A 356 -20.36 -16.53 7.81
C THR A 356 -19.73 -16.08 9.11
N VAL A 357 -18.89 -15.04 9.04
CA VAL A 357 -18.35 -14.38 10.23
C VAL A 357 -18.73 -12.92 10.27
N THR A 358 -19.01 -12.43 11.48
CA THR A 358 -19.26 -11.04 11.80
C THR A 358 -18.52 -10.65 13.07
N SER A 359 -18.20 -9.36 13.21
CA SER A 359 -17.90 -8.79 14.51
C SER A 359 -19.06 -7.89 14.96
N PRO A 360 -19.35 -7.80 16.27
CA PRO A 360 -20.34 -6.86 16.76
C PRO A 360 -19.98 -5.43 16.34
N ALA A 361 -20.97 -4.63 15.91
CA ALA A 361 -20.72 -3.22 15.62
C ALA A 361 -20.10 -2.53 16.86
N PRO A 362 -19.10 -1.64 16.67
CA PRO A 362 -18.52 -0.92 17.78
C PRO A 362 -19.62 -0.14 18.52
N GLN A 363 -19.77 -0.41 19.82
CA GLN A 363 -20.62 0.40 20.68
C GLN A 363 -19.96 1.79 20.79
N LYS A 364 -20.65 2.81 20.25
CA LYS A 364 -20.20 4.20 20.31
C LYS A 364 -20.17 4.75 21.73
#